data_AF-A0A923A5B1-F1
#
_entry.id   AF-A0A923A5B1-F1
#
_cell.length_a   1.000
_cell.length_b   1.000
_cell.length_c   1.000
_cell.angle_alpha   90.00
_cell.angle_beta   90.00
_cell.angle_gamma   90.00
#
_symmetry.space_group_name_H-M   'P 1'
#
loop_
_entity.id
_entity.type
_entity.pdbx_description
1 polymer ?
#
loop_
_entity_poly.entity_id
_entity_poly.type
_entity_poly.pdbx_seq_one_letter_code
_entity_poly.pdbx_strand_id
1 'polypeptide(L)'
;MRPRSLIASLAGAIVLLWAAGASPAFATLGVGSNIGRIELTEKLSPGGAYELPAVAISNTGDEQAYYTFMMVPTQGATRSPDPAWFTFEPRTFALQPGKVETVRIHLALPRNVEAGRYEAILGAKPSRSAKGALVNIGAGARLTMEIDRGNVFTYVWGRGLALMARYSPWSYFAVLALLAMVAAVVVAVRGGRRAPGDGDDHEPYSETSRAAVPDEEV
;
A
#
# COMPACT_ATOMS: atom_id res chain seq x y z
N MET A 1 66.36 -64.73 -19.22
CA MET A 1 65.23 -64.47 -18.31
C MET A 1 65.04 -62.96 -18.19
N ARG A 2 63.91 -62.40 -18.64
CA ARG A 2 63.61 -60.94 -18.60
C ARG A 2 62.20 -60.75 -18.02
N PRO A 3 61.99 -59.99 -16.93
CA PRO A 3 60.66 -59.74 -16.39
C PRO A 3 60.03 -58.53 -17.12
N ARG A 4 58.93 -58.76 -17.85
CA ARG A 4 58.18 -57.72 -18.59
C ARG A 4 56.76 -57.47 -18.06
N SER A 5 56.36 -58.08 -16.94
CA SER A 5 54.95 -58.12 -16.51
C SER A 5 54.54 -57.14 -15.41
N LEU A 6 55.43 -56.29 -14.90
CA LEU A 6 55.13 -55.46 -13.71
C LEU A 6 54.57 -54.05 -14.00
N ILE A 7 54.58 -53.57 -15.24
CA ILE A 7 54.19 -52.19 -15.57
C ILE A 7 52.67 -52.07 -15.86
N ALA A 8 51.99 -53.17 -16.20
CA ALA A 8 50.57 -53.14 -16.56
C ALA A 8 49.61 -52.96 -15.36
N SER A 9 50.03 -53.32 -14.14
CA SER A 9 49.15 -53.27 -12.96
C SER A 9 49.03 -51.90 -12.30
N LEU A 10 49.97 -50.97 -12.57
CA LEU A 10 49.95 -49.63 -11.94
C LEU A 10 48.96 -48.68 -12.64
N ALA A 11 48.77 -48.84 -13.96
CA ALA A 11 47.86 -48.00 -14.73
C ALA A 11 46.37 -48.27 -14.41
N GLY A 12 46.01 -49.52 -14.08
CA GLY A 12 44.64 -49.88 -13.71
C GLY A 12 44.21 -49.32 -12.34
N ALA A 13 45.14 -49.21 -11.39
CA ALA A 13 44.85 -48.69 -10.05
C ALA A 13 44.58 -47.17 -10.05
N ILE A 14 45.22 -46.41 -10.95
CA ILE A 14 45.04 -44.96 -11.06
C ILE A 14 43.65 -44.61 -11.63
N VAL A 15 43.11 -45.41 -12.56
CA VAL A 15 41.77 -45.19 -13.12
C VAL A 15 40.66 -45.49 -12.11
N LEU A 16 40.85 -46.49 -11.24
CA LEU A 16 39.89 -46.80 -10.16
C LEU A 16 39.88 -45.73 -9.06
N LEU A 17 41.01 -45.05 -8.81
CA LEU A 17 41.07 -43.96 -7.83
C LEU A 17 40.33 -42.69 -8.30
N TRP A 18 40.24 -42.46 -9.62
CA TRP A 18 39.49 -41.33 -10.19
C TRP A 18 37.97 -41.53 -10.16
N ALA A 19 37.49 -42.78 -10.23
CA ALA A 19 36.05 -43.07 -10.19
C ALA A 19 35.43 -42.97 -8.78
N ALA A 20 36.24 -43.08 -7.72
CA ALA A 20 35.77 -43.01 -6.32
C ALA A 20 35.54 -41.57 -5.81
N GLY A 21 35.93 -40.54 -6.58
CA GLY A 21 35.80 -39.12 -6.19
C GLY A 21 34.49 -38.45 -6.58
N ALA A 22 33.61 -39.12 -7.34
CA ALA A 22 32.31 -38.58 -7.70
C ALA A 22 31.36 -38.67 -6.49
N SER A 23 31.44 -37.67 -5.61
CA SER A 23 30.44 -37.51 -4.55
C SER A 23 29.07 -37.29 -5.19
N PRO A 24 27.99 -37.93 -4.69
CA PRO A 24 26.64 -37.62 -5.14
C PRO A 24 26.36 -36.15 -4.80
N ALA A 25 26.27 -35.29 -5.82
CA ALA A 25 25.76 -33.95 -5.67
C ALA A 25 24.25 -34.06 -5.41
N PHE A 26 23.87 -33.92 -4.13
CA PHE A 26 22.46 -33.86 -3.74
C PHE A 26 21.92 -32.48 -4.11
N ALA A 27 21.16 -32.42 -5.19
CA ALA A 27 20.40 -31.24 -5.58
C ALA A 27 19.39 -30.85 -4.49
N THR A 28 19.45 -29.59 -4.05
CA THR A 28 18.62 -29.05 -2.98
C THR A 28 17.70 -27.97 -3.57
N LEU A 29 16.38 -28.21 -3.50
CA LEU A 29 15.37 -27.19 -3.84
C LEU A 29 15.17 -26.24 -2.65
N GLY A 30 15.41 -24.95 -2.87
CA GLY A 30 15.23 -23.89 -1.86
C GLY A 30 14.37 -22.74 -2.38
N VAL A 31 13.58 -22.11 -1.50
CA VAL A 31 12.82 -20.89 -1.82
C VAL A 31 13.09 -19.84 -0.74
N GLY A 32 13.35 -18.60 -1.15
CA GLY A 32 13.39 -17.44 -0.28
C GLY A 32 12.32 -16.41 -0.67
N SER A 33 11.89 -15.60 0.28
CA SER A 33 11.01 -14.44 0.07
C SER A 33 11.60 -13.29 0.86
N ASN A 34 11.61 -12.11 0.24
CA ASN A 34 12.05 -10.90 0.93
C ASN A 34 10.95 -10.29 1.84
N ILE A 35 9.75 -10.87 1.86
CA ILE A 35 8.61 -10.36 2.62
C ILE A 35 8.06 -11.46 3.52
N GLY A 36 8.25 -11.32 4.83
CA GLY A 36 7.71 -12.25 5.83
C GLY A 36 6.25 -11.97 6.22
N ARG A 37 5.77 -10.74 6.03
CA ARG A 37 4.41 -10.33 6.40
C ARG A 37 3.89 -9.18 5.52
N ILE A 38 2.63 -9.26 5.12
CA ILE A 38 1.85 -8.21 4.47
C ILE A 38 0.68 -7.88 5.39
N GLU A 39 0.75 -6.75 6.09
CA GLU A 39 -0.36 -6.23 6.89
C GLU A 39 -1.05 -5.11 6.09
N LEU A 40 -2.33 -5.31 5.77
CA LEU A 40 -3.15 -4.24 5.23
C LEU A 40 -3.72 -3.46 6.41
N THR A 41 -3.10 -2.32 6.71
CA THR A 41 -3.57 -1.42 7.75
C THR A 41 -4.86 -0.68 7.35
N GLU A 42 -5.19 -0.69 6.06
CA GLU A 42 -6.39 -0.05 5.53
C GLU A 42 -7.57 -1.03 5.54
N LYS A 43 -8.72 -0.53 6.02
CA LYS A 43 -9.98 -1.28 5.96
C LYS A 43 -10.45 -1.43 4.53
N LEU A 44 -10.72 -2.67 4.13
CA LEU A 44 -11.19 -3.01 2.80
C LEU A 44 -12.72 -2.98 2.74
N SER A 45 -13.24 -2.58 1.59
CA SER A 45 -14.68 -2.51 1.33
C SER A 45 -15.13 -3.69 0.46
N PRO A 46 -16.30 -4.28 0.74
CA PRO A 46 -16.92 -5.27 -0.14
C PRO A 46 -17.08 -4.76 -1.57
N GLY A 47 -16.81 -5.63 -2.55
CA GLY A 47 -16.88 -5.25 -3.98
C GLY A 47 -15.70 -4.44 -4.49
N GLY A 48 -14.73 -4.09 -3.65
CA GLY A 48 -13.53 -3.36 -4.03
C GLY A 48 -12.47 -4.24 -4.71
N ALA A 49 -11.64 -3.60 -5.54
CA ALA A 49 -10.44 -4.18 -6.12
C ALA A 49 -9.21 -3.44 -5.59
N TYR A 50 -8.19 -4.19 -5.19
CA TYR A 50 -7.01 -3.68 -4.48
C TYR A 50 -5.74 -4.29 -5.06
N GLU A 51 -4.72 -3.45 -5.19
CA GLU A 51 -3.35 -3.88 -5.49
C GLU A 51 -2.61 -4.13 -4.18
N LEU A 52 -2.18 -5.37 -3.94
CA LEU A 52 -1.37 -5.68 -2.77
C LEU A 52 0.12 -5.45 -3.09
N PRO A 53 0.98 -5.26 -2.08
CA PRO A 53 2.42 -5.18 -2.28
C PRO A 53 2.95 -6.40 -3.03
N ALA A 54 3.71 -6.16 -4.09
CA ALA A 54 4.30 -7.25 -4.88
C ALA A 54 5.30 -8.05 -4.02
N VAL A 55 5.35 -9.37 -4.24
CA VAL A 55 6.22 -10.28 -3.49
C VAL A 55 7.36 -10.76 -4.37
N ALA A 56 8.59 -10.57 -3.89
CA ALA A 56 9.79 -11.09 -4.54
C ALA A 56 10.09 -12.50 -4.03
N ILE A 57 10.13 -13.47 -4.95
CA ILE A 57 10.44 -14.87 -4.70
C ILE A 57 11.81 -15.19 -5.29
N SER A 58 12.71 -15.74 -4.49
CA SER A 58 14.04 -16.16 -4.92
C SER A 58 14.20 -17.68 -4.87
N ASN A 59 14.91 -18.24 -5.84
CA ASN A 59 15.34 -19.63 -5.79
C ASN A 59 16.68 -19.71 -5.06
N THR A 60 16.67 -20.23 -3.83
CA THR A 60 17.87 -20.43 -3.00
C THR A 60 18.49 -21.81 -3.17
N GLY A 61 17.87 -22.66 -3.99
CA GLY A 61 18.43 -23.95 -4.38
C GLY A 61 19.53 -23.84 -5.43
N ASP A 62 20.09 -24.99 -5.78
CA ASP A 62 21.18 -25.18 -6.75
C ASP A 62 20.69 -25.66 -8.13
N GLU A 63 19.40 -25.97 -8.26
CA GLU A 63 18.76 -26.35 -9.53
C GLU A 63 17.66 -25.38 -9.99
N GLN A 64 17.39 -25.38 -11.29
CA GLN A 64 16.23 -24.68 -11.83
C GLN A 64 14.94 -25.33 -11.33
N ALA A 65 14.04 -24.51 -10.81
CA ALA A 65 12.76 -24.95 -10.27
C ALA A 65 11.60 -24.19 -10.89
N TYR A 66 10.46 -24.87 -10.99
CA TYR A 66 9.19 -24.29 -11.41
C TYR A 66 8.35 -24.03 -10.17
N TYR A 67 7.85 -22.81 -10.03
CA TYR A 67 7.06 -22.37 -8.90
C TYR A 67 5.65 -22.00 -9.33
N THR A 68 4.69 -22.26 -8.44
CA THR A 68 3.33 -21.77 -8.55
C THR A 68 3.02 -20.94 -7.31
N PHE A 69 2.71 -19.66 -7.52
CA PHE A 69 2.27 -18.76 -6.47
C PHE A 69 0.78 -18.97 -6.17
N MET A 70 0.43 -19.03 -4.89
CA MET A 70 -0.93 -19.29 -4.45
C MET A 70 -1.19 -18.77 -3.04
N MET A 71 -2.48 -18.65 -2.71
CA MET A 71 -2.95 -18.44 -1.35
C MET A 71 -3.19 -19.79 -0.68
N VAL A 72 -2.76 -19.91 0.58
CA VAL A 72 -2.98 -21.06 1.44
C VAL A 72 -3.68 -20.59 2.73
N PRO A 73 -4.73 -21.29 3.18
CA PRO A 73 -5.38 -21.01 4.46
C PRO A 73 -4.38 -21.14 5.63
N THR A 74 -4.47 -20.21 6.58
CA THR A 74 -3.70 -20.31 7.83
C THR A 74 -4.44 -21.18 8.84
N GLN A 75 -3.76 -22.16 9.45
CA GLN A 75 -4.31 -22.90 10.58
C GLN A 75 -4.52 -21.97 11.77
N GLY A 76 -5.75 -21.89 12.29
CA GLY A 76 -6.12 -21.03 13.42
C GLY A 76 -6.66 -19.64 13.05
N ALA A 77 -6.78 -19.32 11.76
CA ALA A 77 -7.43 -18.08 11.34
C ALA A 77 -8.94 -18.11 11.66
N THR A 78 -9.46 -17.01 12.21
CA THR A 78 -10.92 -16.86 12.45
C THR A 78 -11.71 -16.93 11.15
N ARG A 79 -11.16 -16.36 10.06
CA ARG A 79 -11.74 -16.41 8.71
C ARG A 79 -10.62 -16.53 7.68
N SER A 80 -10.78 -17.47 6.74
CA SER A 80 -9.90 -17.62 5.59
C SER A 80 -10.56 -17.00 4.36
N PRO A 81 -9.83 -16.19 3.57
CA PRO A 81 -10.35 -15.67 2.32
C PRO A 81 -10.47 -16.77 1.27
N ASP A 82 -11.33 -16.55 0.28
CA ASP A 82 -11.45 -17.48 -0.86
C ASP A 82 -10.24 -17.30 -1.80
N PRO A 83 -9.60 -18.38 -2.27
CA PRO A 83 -8.55 -18.29 -3.28
C PRO A 83 -8.97 -17.55 -4.55
N ALA A 84 -10.26 -17.57 -4.92
CA ALA A 84 -10.80 -16.89 -6.09
C ALA A 84 -10.75 -15.36 -5.99
N TRP A 85 -10.56 -14.80 -4.79
CA TRP A 85 -10.40 -13.35 -4.62
C TRP A 85 -9.04 -12.86 -5.10
N PHE A 86 -8.08 -13.76 -5.33
CA PHE A 86 -6.71 -13.40 -5.67
C PHE A 86 -6.37 -13.76 -7.11
N THR A 87 -5.76 -12.80 -7.81
CA THR A 87 -5.09 -13.04 -9.09
C THR A 87 -3.60 -12.74 -8.95
N PHE A 88 -2.76 -13.62 -9.49
CA PHE A 88 -1.31 -13.56 -9.36
C PHE A 88 -0.64 -13.45 -10.73
N GLU A 89 0.27 -12.50 -10.87
CA GLU A 89 0.96 -12.24 -12.13
C GLU A 89 2.48 -12.09 -11.91
N PRO A 90 3.30 -13.05 -12.39
CA PRO A 90 2.93 -14.35 -12.96
C PRO A 90 2.47 -15.34 -11.89
N ARG A 91 1.49 -16.20 -12.22
CA ARG A 91 1.05 -17.29 -11.33
C ARG A 91 2.04 -18.45 -11.29
N THR A 92 2.61 -18.79 -12.45
CA THR A 92 3.57 -19.89 -12.60
C THR A 92 4.78 -19.39 -13.36
N PHE A 93 5.96 -19.69 -12.85
CA PHE A 93 7.22 -19.20 -13.41
C PHE A 93 8.36 -20.17 -13.10
N ALA A 94 9.41 -20.11 -13.90
CA ALA A 94 10.64 -20.88 -13.69
C ALA A 94 11.74 -19.96 -13.19
N LEU A 95 12.43 -20.35 -12.13
CA LEU A 95 13.57 -19.61 -11.60
C LEU A 95 14.83 -20.48 -11.62
N GLN A 96 15.89 -19.93 -12.21
CA GLN A 96 17.23 -20.48 -12.07
C GLN A 96 17.79 -20.22 -10.66
N PRO A 97 18.79 -20.98 -10.21
CA PRO A 97 19.50 -20.72 -8.94
C PRO A 97 19.93 -19.26 -8.79
N GLY A 98 19.65 -18.67 -7.63
CA GLY A 98 20.01 -17.29 -7.30
C GLY A 98 19.22 -16.21 -8.05
N LYS A 99 18.22 -16.57 -8.87
CA LYS A 99 17.33 -15.61 -9.53
C LYS A 99 16.12 -15.28 -8.67
N VAL A 100 15.57 -14.09 -8.92
CA VAL A 100 14.43 -13.52 -8.21
C VAL A 100 13.33 -13.19 -9.23
N GLU A 101 12.09 -13.52 -8.89
CA GLU A 101 10.90 -13.18 -9.66
C GLU A 101 9.97 -12.32 -8.79
N THR A 102 9.30 -11.34 -9.40
CA THR A 102 8.37 -10.46 -8.67
C THR A 102 6.94 -10.79 -9.08
N VAL A 103 6.12 -11.18 -8.11
CA VAL A 103 4.71 -11.52 -8.33
C VAL A 103 3.83 -10.36 -7.88
N ARG A 104 3.04 -9.83 -8.80
CA ARG A 104 1.96 -8.88 -8.52
C ARG A 104 0.73 -9.62 -8.03
N ILE A 105 0.02 -9.01 -7.09
CA ILE A 105 -1.10 -9.63 -6.42
C ILE A 105 -2.28 -8.66 -6.47
N HIS A 106 -3.32 -9.08 -7.19
CA HIS A 106 -4.58 -8.37 -7.30
C HIS A 106 -5.60 -9.04 -6.39
N LEU A 107 -6.24 -8.27 -5.51
CA LEU A 107 -7.30 -8.72 -4.62
C LEU A 107 -8.64 -8.11 -5.06
N ALA A 108 -9.59 -8.96 -5.43
CA ALA A 108 -10.95 -8.57 -5.76
C ALA A 108 -11.93 -9.17 -4.75
N LEU A 109 -12.55 -8.32 -3.93
CA LEU A 109 -13.51 -8.76 -2.93
C LEU A 109 -14.92 -8.84 -3.54
N PRO A 110 -15.68 -9.91 -3.30
CA PRO A 110 -17.06 -9.98 -3.76
C PRO A 110 -17.95 -9.02 -2.96
N ARG A 111 -19.07 -8.59 -3.54
CA ARG A 111 -19.99 -7.62 -2.91
C ARG A 111 -20.68 -8.16 -1.66
N ASN A 112 -20.86 -9.47 -1.59
CA ASN A 112 -21.51 -10.18 -0.48
C ASN A 112 -20.52 -10.70 0.56
N VAL A 113 -19.26 -10.24 0.54
CA VAL A 113 -18.30 -10.62 1.57
C VAL A 113 -18.77 -10.14 2.96
N GLU A 114 -18.56 -10.98 3.96
CA GLU A 114 -18.86 -10.63 5.33
C GLU A 114 -17.77 -9.70 5.89
N ALA A 115 -18.19 -8.74 6.73
CA ALA A 115 -17.24 -7.91 7.46
C ALA A 115 -16.47 -8.75 8.48
N GLY A 116 -15.23 -8.39 8.74
CA GLY A 116 -14.38 -9.05 9.73
C GLY A 116 -12.93 -9.15 9.31
N ARG A 117 -12.13 -9.76 10.17
CA ARG A 117 -10.70 -9.98 9.97
C ARG A 117 -10.44 -11.31 9.26
N TYR A 118 -9.68 -11.25 8.17
CA TYR A 118 -9.28 -12.38 7.36
C TYR A 118 -7.77 -12.56 7.41
N GLU A 119 -7.32 -13.81 7.44
CA GLU A 119 -5.90 -14.14 7.45
C GLU A 119 -5.59 -15.27 6.48
N ALA A 120 -4.47 -15.14 5.77
CA ALA A 120 -3.99 -16.15 4.81
C ALA A 120 -2.47 -16.12 4.70
N ILE A 121 -1.90 -17.15 4.06
CA ILE A 121 -0.49 -17.17 3.66
C ILE A 121 -0.45 -17.09 2.14
N LEU A 122 0.28 -16.12 1.61
CA LEU A 122 0.57 -16.01 0.18
C LEU A 122 1.99 -16.52 -0.06
N GLY A 123 2.18 -17.49 -0.94
CA GLY A 123 3.51 -18.04 -1.15
C GLY A 123 3.66 -18.90 -2.39
N ALA A 124 4.91 -19.23 -2.70
CA ALA A 124 5.27 -20.08 -3.82
C ALA A 124 5.46 -21.53 -3.38
N LYS A 125 4.89 -22.48 -4.13
CA LYS A 125 5.22 -23.91 -4.04
C LYS A 125 6.02 -24.36 -5.26
N PRO A 126 7.01 -25.25 -5.10
CA PRO A 126 7.60 -25.96 -6.23
C PRO A 126 6.55 -26.88 -6.88
N SER A 127 6.46 -26.88 -8.21
CA SER A 127 5.48 -27.70 -8.95
C SER A 127 5.93 -29.15 -9.13
N ARG A 128 7.23 -29.43 -8.99
CA ARG A 128 7.78 -30.79 -8.89
C ARG A 128 8.23 -31.06 -7.47
N SER A 129 7.56 -32.01 -6.82
CA SER A 129 8.03 -32.58 -5.56
C SER A 129 9.27 -33.43 -5.88
N ALA A 130 10.46 -32.93 -5.60
CA ALA A 130 11.62 -33.82 -5.54
C ALA A 130 11.32 -34.91 -4.50
N LYS A 131 11.63 -36.18 -4.81
CA LYS A 131 11.38 -37.32 -3.92
C LYS A 131 12.02 -37.03 -2.56
N GLY A 132 11.21 -36.77 -1.54
CA GLY A 132 11.66 -36.46 -0.17
C GLY A 132 11.68 -34.98 0.22
N ALA A 133 11.37 -34.05 -0.68
CA ALA A 133 11.24 -32.63 -0.33
C ALA A 133 9.92 -32.42 0.43
N LEU A 134 10.02 -32.08 1.72
CA LEU A 134 8.92 -31.57 2.52
C LEU A 134 8.21 -30.45 1.74
N VAL A 135 6.90 -30.56 1.57
CA VAL A 135 6.04 -29.54 0.96
C VAL A 135 5.96 -28.35 1.91
N ASN A 136 7.09 -27.67 2.08
CA ASN A 136 7.17 -26.42 2.80
C ASN A 136 6.90 -25.33 1.77
N ILE A 137 5.94 -24.45 2.07
CA ILE A 137 5.85 -23.15 1.43
C ILE A 137 7.18 -22.46 1.78
N GLY A 138 8.19 -22.63 0.93
CA GLY A 138 9.56 -22.29 1.28
C GLY A 138 9.74 -20.79 1.53
N ALA A 139 8.80 -20.00 1.00
CA ALA A 139 8.69 -18.60 1.36
C ALA A 139 7.26 -18.07 1.13
N GLY A 140 6.63 -17.59 2.21
CA GLY A 140 5.29 -17.04 2.15
C GLY A 140 5.12 -15.86 3.09
N ALA A 141 4.37 -14.85 2.64
CA ALA A 141 3.99 -13.71 3.44
C ALA A 141 2.64 -13.98 4.10
N ARG A 142 2.54 -13.77 5.42
CA ARG A 142 1.24 -13.75 6.10
C ARG A 142 0.49 -12.48 5.70
N LEU A 143 -0.69 -12.65 5.11
CA LEU A 143 -1.64 -11.60 4.80
C LEU A 143 -2.65 -11.47 5.95
N THR A 144 -2.80 -10.26 6.48
CA THR A 144 -3.87 -9.90 7.41
C THR A 144 -4.63 -8.71 6.83
N MET A 145 -5.95 -8.84 6.73
CA MET A 145 -6.82 -7.79 6.21
C MET A 145 -8.12 -7.70 7.03
N GLU A 146 -8.67 -6.50 7.16
CA GLU A 146 -9.94 -6.24 7.83
C GLU A 146 -10.93 -5.70 6.80
N ILE A 147 -12.07 -6.37 6.67
CA ILE A 147 -13.16 -5.96 5.79
C ILE A 147 -14.20 -5.24 6.63
N ASP A 148 -14.48 -3.99 6.28
CA ASP A 148 -15.49 -3.16 6.93
C ASP A 148 -16.60 -2.79 5.92
N ARG A 149 -17.85 -2.93 6.35
CA ARG A 149 -19.03 -2.45 5.59
C ARG A 149 -19.27 -0.96 5.75
N GLY A 150 -18.34 -0.24 6.39
CA GLY A 150 -18.34 1.21 6.48
C GLY A 150 -18.60 1.89 5.14
N ASN A 151 -19.29 3.04 5.21
CA ASN A 151 -19.79 3.77 4.06
C ASN A 151 -18.63 4.11 3.10
N VAL A 152 -18.56 3.42 1.96
CA VAL A 152 -17.49 3.54 0.94
C VAL A 152 -17.28 5.01 0.54
N PHE A 153 -18.36 5.79 0.59
CA PHE A 153 -18.37 7.23 0.37
C PHE A 153 -17.43 8.00 1.30
N THR A 154 -17.44 7.74 2.60
CA THR A 154 -16.55 8.43 3.56
C THR A 154 -15.08 8.11 3.30
N TYR A 155 -14.76 6.90 2.84
CA TYR A 155 -13.37 6.51 2.57
C TYR A 155 -12.84 7.11 1.27
N VAL A 156 -13.63 7.05 0.19
CA VAL A 156 -13.29 7.67 -1.10
C VAL A 156 -13.22 9.20 -0.97
N TRP A 157 -14.17 9.80 -0.24
CA TRP A 157 -14.17 11.23 0.07
C TRP A 157 -12.97 11.64 0.93
N GLY A 158 -12.63 10.84 1.95
CA GLY A 158 -11.44 11.05 2.77
C GLY A 158 -10.14 10.99 1.98
N ARG A 159 -10.01 10.05 1.03
CA ARG A 159 -8.86 10.02 0.10
C ARG A 159 -8.85 11.20 -0.86
N GLY A 160 -10.01 11.63 -1.37
CA GLY A 160 -10.14 12.84 -2.18
C GLY A 160 -9.66 14.08 -1.42
N LEU A 161 -10.12 14.26 -0.18
CA LEU A 161 -9.68 15.33 0.70
C LEU A 161 -8.19 15.23 1.07
N ALA A 162 -7.65 14.03 1.31
CA ALA A 162 -6.24 13.85 1.63
C ALA A 162 -5.33 14.15 0.43
N LEU A 163 -5.75 13.74 -0.78
CA LEU A 163 -5.07 14.12 -2.02
C LEU A 163 -5.17 15.63 -2.24
N MET A 164 -6.34 16.23 -1.98
CA MET A 164 -6.49 17.67 -2.03
C MET A 164 -5.56 18.33 -1.01
N ALA A 165 -5.52 17.90 0.25
CA ALA A 165 -4.62 18.46 1.25
C ALA A 165 -3.13 18.29 0.89
N ARG A 166 -2.78 17.23 0.15
CA ARG A 166 -1.40 16.95 -0.30
C ARG A 166 -1.00 17.69 -1.59
N TYR A 167 -1.96 17.96 -2.47
CA TYR A 167 -1.73 18.53 -3.81
C TYR A 167 -2.31 19.94 -4.00
N SER A 168 -3.14 20.41 -3.08
CA SER A 168 -3.52 21.82 -2.98
C SER A 168 -2.47 22.50 -2.11
N PRO A 169 -1.50 23.20 -2.71
CA PRO A 169 -0.54 23.92 -1.92
C PRO A 169 -1.32 25.02 -1.18
N TRP A 170 -1.22 25.01 0.15
CA TRP A 170 -1.75 26.07 1.02
C TRP A 170 -1.34 27.48 0.57
N SER A 171 -0.37 27.60 -0.34
CA SER A 171 -0.01 28.81 -1.06
C SER A 171 -1.18 29.46 -1.80
N TYR A 172 -2.14 28.73 -2.37
CA TYR A 172 -3.29 29.36 -3.03
C TYR A 172 -4.18 30.10 -2.04
N PHE A 173 -4.47 29.49 -0.90
CA PHE A 173 -5.21 30.14 0.18
C PHE A 173 -4.39 31.29 0.82
N ALA A 174 -3.08 31.13 0.96
CA ALA A 174 -2.20 32.18 1.45
C ALA A 174 -2.14 33.39 0.49
N VAL A 175 -2.07 33.16 -0.83
CA VAL A 175 -2.09 34.21 -1.85
C VAL A 175 -3.44 34.91 -1.89
N LEU A 176 -4.55 34.17 -1.83
CA LEU A 176 -5.89 34.77 -1.76
C LEU A 176 -6.08 35.60 -0.48
N ALA A 177 -5.63 35.10 0.67
CA ALA A 177 -5.65 35.85 1.93
C ALA A 177 -4.80 37.12 1.84
N LEU A 178 -3.60 37.03 1.24
CA LEU A 178 -2.73 38.19 1.01
C LEU A 178 -3.41 39.23 0.10
N LEU A 179 -4.02 38.79 -1.01
CA LEU A 179 -4.73 39.68 -1.94
C LEU A 179 -5.95 40.34 -1.27
N ALA A 180 -6.71 39.59 -0.47
CA ALA A 180 -7.84 40.13 0.29
C ALA A 180 -7.37 41.17 1.32
N MET A 181 -6.26 40.91 2.02
CA MET A 181 -5.66 41.86 2.96
C MET A 181 -5.19 43.14 2.24
N VAL A 182 -4.52 43.01 1.10
CA VAL A 182 -4.10 44.16 0.27
C VAL A 182 -5.31 44.97 -0.19
N ALA A 183 -6.37 44.30 -0.67
CA ALA A 183 -7.61 44.96 -1.07
C ALA A 183 -8.26 45.72 0.10
N ALA A 184 -8.30 45.13 1.30
CA ALA A 184 -8.82 45.78 2.50
C ALA A 184 -8.01 47.03 2.88
N VAL A 185 -6.67 46.96 2.81
CA VAL A 185 -5.79 48.12 3.05
C VAL A 185 -6.04 49.22 2.02
N VAL A 186 -6.17 48.88 0.74
CA VAL A 186 -6.48 49.85 -0.32
C VAL A 186 -7.83 50.55 -0.09
N VAL A 187 -8.85 49.79 0.33
CA VAL A 187 -10.17 50.36 0.67
C VAL A 187 -10.06 51.28 1.89
N ALA A 188 -9.33 50.88 2.94
CA ALA A 188 -9.14 51.70 4.14
C ALA A 188 -8.39 53.01 3.85
N VAL A 189 -7.32 52.96 3.06
CA VAL A 189 -6.54 54.14 2.66
C VAL A 189 -7.36 55.08 1.76
N ARG A 190 -8.21 54.53 0.87
CA ARG A 190 -9.11 55.34 0.04
C ARG A 190 -10.27 55.94 0.84
N GLY A 191 -10.77 55.23 1.85
CA GLY A 191 -11.84 55.69 2.75
C GLY A 191 -11.39 56.77 3.74
N GLY A 192 -10.12 56.75 4.15
CA GLY A 192 -9.53 57.70 5.11
C GLY A 192 -9.25 59.12 4.59
N ARG A 193 -9.60 59.43 3.32
CA ARG A 193 -9.48 60.79 2.75
C ARG A 193 -10.75 61.65 2.89
N ARG A 194 -11.74 61.22 3.66
CA ARG A 194 -12.81 62.12 4.10
C ARG A 194 -12.31 62.84 5.35
N ALA A 195 -11.84 64.06 5.16
CA ALA A 195 -11.35 64.93 6.22
C ALA A 195 -12.44 65.14 7.30
N PRO A 196 -12.10 64.98 8.59
CA PRO A 196 -12.87 65.54 9.68
C PRO A 196 -12.43 67.00 9.85
N GLY A 197 -13.30 67.94 9.54
CA GLY A 197 -13.04 69.36 9.77
C GLY A 197 -13.81 70.27 8.84
N ASP A 198 -15.08 70.51 9.16
CA ASP A 198 -15.55 71.88 9.28
C ASP A 198 -16.68 71.86 10.32
N GLY A 199 -16.29 72.14 11.56
CA GLY A 199 -17.24 72.56 12.57
C GLY A 199 -17.52 74.03 12.29
N ASP A 200 -18.76 74.32 11.92
CA ASP A 200 -19.32 75.63 12.17
C ASP A 200 -20.42 75.46 13.22
N ASP A 201 -20.02 75.90 14.40
CA ASP A 201 -20.80 76.05 15.60
C ASP A 201 -21.89 77.10 15.36
N HIS A 202 -23.15 76.67 15.29
CA HIS A 202 -24.28 77.57 15.55
C HIS A 202 -25.18 76.96 16.63
N GLU A 203 -24.78 77.23 17.86
CA GLU A 203 -25.60 77.14 19.06
C GLU A 203 -26.74 78.18 19.07
N PRO A 204 -27.72 78.02 20.00
CA PRO A 204 -29.13 78.35 19.82
C PRO A 204 -29.56 79.64 20.54
N TYR A 205 -30.51 80.39 19.99
CA TYR A 205 -31.35 81.38 20.69
C TYR A 205 -32.62 81.55 19.83
N SER A 206 -33.82 81.11 20.23
CA SER A 206 -34.70 81.57 21.32
C SER A 206 -35.87 82.38 20.75
N GLU A 207 -37.07 82.08 21.26
CA GLU A 207 -38.28 82.93 21.22
C GLU A 207 -38.91 83.14 19.83
N THR A 208 -40.17 82.77 19.62
CA THR A 208 -41.32 83.60 20.03
C THR A 208 -42.55 82.68 19.95
N SER A 209 -43.13 82.28 21.07
CA SER A 209 -44.28 82.95 21.69
C SER A 209 -45.46 83.20 20.73
N ARG A 210 -46.40 82.25 20.69
CA ARG A 210 -47.82 82.50 20.38
C ARG A 210 -48.61 81.42 21.11
N ALA A 211 -49.04 81.67 22.35
CA ALA A 211 -50.37 82.21 22.69
C ALA A 211 -51.45 81.39 21.96
N ALA A 212 -51.97 80.34 22.60
CA ALA A 212 -53.10 80.35 23.54
C ALA A 212 -54.45 80.46 22.84
N VAL A 213 -55.29 79.42 22.97
CA VAL A 213 -56.66 79.45 23.54
C VAL A 213 -57.12 77.98 23.68
N PRO A 214 -57.47 77.51 24.89
CA PRO A 214 -58.40 76.40 25.10
C PRO A 214 -59.77 76.96 25.52
N ASP A 215 -60.85 76.46 24.93
CA ASP A 215 -62.20 76.65 25.49
C ASP A 215 -62.91 75.28 25.58
N GLU A 216 -63.34 74.99 26.82
CA GLU A 216 -64.61 74.40 27.32
C GLU A 216 -65.17 73.13 26.64
N GLU A 217 -65.31 72.00 27.34
CA GLU A 217 -66.39 71.66 28.31
C GLU A 217 -67.81 72.02 27.83
N VAL A 218 -68.56 71.02 27.32
CA VAL A 218 -69.85 70.51 27.86
C VAL A 218 -70.00 69.04 27.44
#